data_AF-A0A718X3U8-F1
#
_entry.id   AF-A0A718X3U8-F1
#
_cell.length_a   1.000
_cell.length_b   1.000
_cell.length_c   1.000
_cell.angle_alpha   90.00
_cell.angle_beta   90.00
_cell.angle_gamma   90.00
#
_symmetry.space_group_name_H-M   'P 1'
#
loop_
_entity.id
_entity.type
_entity.pdbx_description
1 polymer ?
#
loop_
_entity_poly.entity_id
_entity_poly.type
_entity_poly.pdbx_seq_one_letter_code
_entity_poly.pdbx_strand_id
1 'polypeptide(L)'
;MFPVINRESVLSGFQWFFFIFCNTVVVPPTLLSAFHLPADNLLMLTQYAFLTTALACLVQAFCGHRRAIMEGPTGLWWGAILTITLGEASRGTPLNDIASSLSVGIAISAMVTIFIGISGLGHRLARLFTPAVMVFFMLLLGAQLTSIFFKGMLGLPFGIADTSARIKLAPFGLAVAVMCFILAMIIFLQQRISRYALLVGTVVGWGLWRLCFPSSHLPPGELSWRWFPLGSHGTLMP
;
A
#
# COMPACT_ATOMS: atom_id res chain seq x y z
N MET A 1 -23.69 -20.57 10.92
CA MET A 1 -24.66 -19.49 11.18
C MET A 1 -24.28 -18.34 10.25
N PHE A 2 -25.00 -18.15 9.14
CA PHE A 2 -24.73 -17.03 8.23
C PHE A 2 -25.13 -15.73 8.95
N PRO A 3 -24.26 -14.69 8.96
CA PRO A 3 -24.61 -13.43 9.60
C PRO A 3 -25.79 -12.80 8.86
N VAL A 4 -26.82 -12.43 9.61
CA VAL A 4 -27.96 -11.66 9.09
C VAL A 4 -27.42 -10.33 8.58
N ILE A 5 -27.55 -10.08 7.27
CA ILE A 5 -27.15 -8.81 6.65
C ILE A 5 -28.11 -7.73 7.17
N ASN A 6 -27.68 -6.96 8.16
CA ASN A 6 -28.41 -5.80 8.67
C ASN A 6 -27.81 -4.49 8.10
N ARG A 7 -28.57 -3.39 8.11
CA ARG A 7 -28.11 -2.07 7.61
C ARG A 7 -26.83 -1.61 8.28
N GLU A 8 -26.69 -1.87 9.58
CA GLU A 8 -25.49 -1.55 10.36
C GLU A 8 -24.27 -2.37 9.89
N SER A 9 -24.47 -3.63 9.51
CA SER A 9 -23.42 -4.50 8.96
C SER A 9 -22.95 -4.03 7.59
N VAL A 10 -23.87 -3.51 6.75
CA VAL A 10 -23.53 -2.94 5.43
C VAL A 10 -22.75 -1.63 5.58
N LEU A 11 -23.18 -0.73 6.47
CA LEU A 11 -22.48 0.52 6.75
C LEU A 11 -21.07 0.27 7.31
N SER A 12 -20.94 -0.65 8.26
CA SER A 12 -19.65 -1.06 8.83
C SER A 12 -18.75 -1.73 7.77
N GLY A 13 -19.32 -2.60 6.92
CA GLY A 13 -18.59 -3.22 5.81
C GLY A 13 -18.08 -2.20 4.80
N PHE A 14 -18.89 -1.19 4.47
CA PHE A 14 -18.48 -0.10 3.58
C PHE A 14 -17.37 0.77 4.18
N GLN A 15 -17.42 1.03 5.49
CA GLN A 15 -16.35 1.72 6.20
C GLN A 15 -15.03 0.92 6.14
N TRP A 16 -15.08 -0.38 6.42
CA TRP A 16 -13.91 -1.26 6.35
C TRP A 16 -13.34 -1.39 4.94
N PHE A 17 -14.21 -1.46 3.93
CA PHE A 17 -13.81 -1.39 2.54
C PHE A 17 -12.99 -0.14 2.26
N PHE A 18 -13.44 1.04 2.72
CA PHE A 18 -12.71 2.29 2.51
C PHE A 18 -11.38 2.36 3.26
N PHE A 19 -11.32 1.77 4.46
CA PHE A 19 -10.06 1.68 5.21
C PHE A 19 -9.01 0.87 4.45
N ILE A 20 -9.41 -0.27 3.89
CA ILE A 20 -8.54 -1.13 3.07
C ILE A 20 -8.25 -0.50 1.71
N PHE A 21 -9.21 0.22 1.13
CA PHE A 21 -9.00 1.01 -0.08
C PHE A 21 -7.85 2.00 0.13
N CYS A 22 -7.88 2.81 1.18
CA CYS A 22 -6.82 3.78 1.46
C CYS A 22 -5.46 3.11 1.70
N ASN A 23 -5.43 1.92 2.32
CA ASN A 23 -4.20 1.17 2.51
C ASN A 23 -3.66 0.58 1.19
N THR A 24 -4.54 0.10 0.31
CA THR A 24 -4.18 -0.64 -0.90
C THR A 24 -3.85 0.28 -2.07
N VAL A 25 -4.60 1.38 -2.23
CA VAL A 25 -4.50 2.29 -3.39
C VAL A 25 -3.15 2.99 -3.49
N VAL A 26 -2.42 3.13 -2.38
CA VAL A 26 -1.12 3.81 -2.35
C VAL A 26 0.00 2.93 -2.88
N VAL A 27 -0.14 1.60 -2.84
CA VAL A 27 0.92 0.67 -3.25
C VAL A 27 1.26 0.77 -4.75
N PRO A 28 0.28 0.70 -5.68
CA PRO A 28 0.55 0.80 -7.12
C PRO A 28 1.35 2.04 -7.56
N PRO A 29 0.96 3.29 -7.20
CA PRO A 29 1.72 4.48 -7.63
C PRO A 29 3.12 4.53 -7.02
N THR A 30 3.30 4.00 -5.80
CA THR A 30 4.62 3.91 -5.18
C THR A 30 5.53 2.92 -5.91
N LEU A 31 5.03 1.73 -6.28
CA LEU A 31 5.79 0.77 -7.08
C LEU A 31 6.10 1.31 -8.48
N LEU A 32 5.12 1.96 -9.11
CA LEU A 32 5.27 2.60 -10.41
C LEU A 32 6.46 3.57 -10.42
N SER A 33 6.52 4.46 -9.43
CA SER A 33 7.59 5.44 -9.33
C SER A 33 8.93 4.84 -8.90
N ALA A 34 8.94 3.82 -8.03
CA ALA A 34 10.18 3.21 -7.56
C ALA A 34 10.89 2.38 -8.64
N PHE A 35 10.12 1.66 -9.46
CA PHE A 35 10.64 0.82 -10.55
C PHE A 35 10.65 1.53 -11.91
N HIS A 36 10.37 2.83 -11.96
CA HIS A 36 10.33 3.63 -13.20
C HIS A 36 9.45 3.02 -14.30
N LEU A 37 8.30 2.46 -13.89
CA LEU A 37 7.39 1.79 -14.81
C LEU A 37 6.58 2.81 -15.63
N PRO A 38 6.18 2.48 -16.88
CA PRO A 38 5.32 3.33 -17.71
C PRO A 38 3.99 3.64 -17.02
N ALA A 39 3.52 4.89 -17.10
CA ALA A 39 2.29 5.35 -16.45
C ALA A 39 1.05 4.51 -16.81
N ASP A 40 1.02 3.92 -18.01
CA ASP A 40 -0.06 3.07 -18.50
C ASP A 40 -0.26 1.81 -17.64
N ASN A 41 0.80 1.35 -16.94
CA ASN A 41 0.72 0.19 -16.06
C ASN A 41 0.01 0.48 -14.72
N LEU A 42 -0.27 1.75 -14.39
CA LEU A 42 -0.86 2.13 -13.11
C LEU A 42 -2.24 1.49 -12.89
N LEU A 43 -3.09 1.48 -13.92
CA LEU A 43 -4.42 0.87 -13.83
C LEU A 43 -4.32 -0.64 -13.61
N MET A 44 -3.46 -1.33 -14.36
CA MET A 44 -3.22 -2.77 -14.23
C MET A 44 -2.71 -3.12 -12.82
N LEU A 45 -1.69 -2.41 -12.33
CA LEU A 45 -1.15 -2.61 -10.97
C LEU A 45 -2.21 -2.37 -9.89
N THR A 46 -3.07 -1.37 -10.08
CA THR A 46 -4.18 -1.08 -9.18
C THR A 46 -5.19 -2.22 -9.17
N GLN A 47 -5.57 -2.75 -10.33
CA GLN A 47 -6.47 -3.90 -10.43
C GLN A 47 -5.88 -5.13 -9.74
N TYR A 48 -4.60 -5.43 -9.97
CA TYR A 48 -3.93 -6.56 -9.31
C TYR A 48 -3.88 -6.39 -7.80
N ALA A 49 -3.54 -5.21 -7.28
CA ALA A 49 -3.51 -4.96 -5.84
C ALA A 49 -4.89 -5.19 -5.19
N PHE A 50 -5.97 -4.68 -5.79
CA PHE A 50 -7.31 -4.88 -5.26
C PHE A 50 -7.81 -6.31 -5.41
N LEU A 51 -7.60 -6.95 -6.56
CA LEU A 51 -8.09 -8.30 -6.82
C LEU A 51 -7.38 -9.34 -5.94
N THR A 52 -6.06 -9.24 -5.80
CA THR A 52 -5.28 -10.12 -4.92
C THR A 52 -5.66 -9.95 -3.46
N THR A 53 -5.85 -8.71 -3.00
CA THR A 53 -6.32 -8.42 -1.63
C THR A 53 -7.72 -8.97 -1.39
N ALA A 54 -8.64 -8.78 -2.35
CA ALA A 54 -9.99 -9.33 -2.26
C ALA A 54 -9.98 -10.87 -2.20
N LEU A 55 -9.18 -11.52 -3.05
CA LEU A 55 -9.04 -12.97 -3.05
C LEU A 55 -8.45 -13.48 -1.73
N ALA A 56 -7.40 -12.82 -1.20
CA ALA A 56 -6.80 -13.17 0.09
C ALA A 56 -7.82 -13.07 1.23
N CYS A 57 -8.60 -11.98 1.29
CA CYS A 57 -9.70 -11.83 2.24
C CYS A 57 -10.74 -12.95 2.12
N LEU A 58 -11.16 -13.31 0.90
CA LEU A 58 -12.11 -14.40 0.68
C LEU A 58 -11.54 -15.75 1.14
N VAL A 59 -10.29 -16.06 0.81
CA VAL A 59 -9.61 -17.28 1.24
C VAL A 59 -9.55 -17.34 2.78
N GLN A 60 -9.23 -16.25 3.46
CA GLN A 60 -9.19 -16.20 4.93
C GLN A 60 -10.58 -16.31 5.57
N ALA A 61 -11.60 -15.74 4.92
CA ALA A 61 -12.98 -15.81 5.36
C ALA A 61 -13.57 -17.23 5.25
N PHE A 62 -13.26 -17.98 4.18
CA PHE A 62 -13.80 -19.32 3.94
C PHE A 62 -12.93 -20.44 4.53
N CYS A 63 -11.63 -20.41 4.24
CA CYS A 63 -10.68 -21.48 4.52
C CYS A 63 -9.73 -21.17 5.68
N GLY A 64 -9.50 -19.90 5.98
CA GLY A 64 -8.59 -19.46 7.04
C GLY A 64 -9.24 -19.35 8.41
N HIS A 65 -8.93 -18.26 9.11
CA HIS A 65 -9.36 -18.07 10.51
C HIS A 65 -10.86 -17.77 10.66
N ARG A 66 -11.60 -17.48 9.57
CA ARG A 66 -13.05 -17.18 9.57
C ARG A 66 -13.45 -16.04 10.51
N ARG A 67 -12.59 -15.03 10.65
CA ARG A 67 -12.83 -13.81 11.45
C ARG A 67 -12.96 -12.63 10.50
N ALA A 68 -13.58 -11.54 10.95
CA ALA A 68 -13.64 -10.28 10.21
C ALA A 68 -12.30 -9.53 10.31
N ILE A 69 -11.22 -10.16 9.84
CA ILE A 69 -9.90 -9.56 9.70
C ILE A 69 -9.70 -9.34 8.20
N MET A 70 -9.37 -8.11 7.84
CA MET A 70 -9.11 -7.76 6.46
C MET A 70 -7.63 -7.99 6.16
N GLU A 71 -7.36 -8.74 5.10
CA GLU A 71 -6.04 -8.81 4.51
C GLU A 71 -5.78 -7.53 3.70
N GLY A 72 -4.51 -7.15 3.62
CA GLY A 72 -4.07 -5.97 2.89
C GLY A 72 -2.56 -5.97 2.70
N PRO A 73 -2.05 -5.15 1.78
CA PRO A 73 -0.61 -5.04 1.59
C PRO A 73 0.06 -4.55 2.88
N THR A 74 0.97 -5.37 3.42
CA THR A 74 1.62 -5.07 4.69
C THR A 74 2.56 -3.88 4.54
N GLY A 75 2.33 -2.84 5.35
CA GLY A 75 3.17 -1.63 5.41
C GLY A 75 4.66 -1.91 5.45
N LEU A 76 5.06 -2.79 6.36
CA LEU A 76 6.45 -3.21 6.56
C LEU A 76 7.09 -3.76 5.28
N TRP A 77 6.40 -4.65 4.58
CA TRP A 77 6.97 -5.41 3.47
C TRP A 77 7.28 -4.52 2.28
N TRP A 78 6.37 -3.63 1.88
CA TRP A 78 6.68 -2.73 0.77
C TRP A 78 7.72 -1.67 1.17
N GLY A 79 7.75 -1.20 2.42
CA GLY A 79 8.80 -0.31 2.90
C GLY A 79 10.20 -0.94 2.82
N ALA A 80 10.31 -2.22 3.20
CA ALA A 80 11.55 -3.00 3.06
C ALA A 80 11.95 -3.21 1.60
N ILE A 81 11.00 -3.61 0.75
CA ILE A 81 11.19 -3.79 -0.69
C ILE A 81 11.76 -2.52 -1.33
N LEU A 82 11.16 -1.35 -1.03
CA LEU A 82 11.65 -0.09 -1.55
C LEU A 82 13.05 0.22 -1.04
N THR A 83 13.31 0.03 0.24
CA THR A 83 14.62 0.32 0.83
C THR A 83 15.72 -0.52 0.16
N ILE A 84 15.46 -1.81 -0.06
CA ILE A 84 16.38 -2.72 -0.74
C ILE A 84 16.55 -2.32 -2.21
N THR A 85 15.44 -2.06 -2.91
CA THR A 85 15.46 -1.67 -4.33
C THR A 85 16.27 -0.41 -4.54
N LEU A 86 16.08 0.60 -3.69
CA LEU A 86 16.84 1.85 -3.76
C LEU A 86 18.31 1.67 -3.38
N GLY A 87 18.59 0.85 -2.37
CA GLY A 87 19.95 0.50 -1.96
C GLY A 87 20.72 -0.16 -3.09
N GLU A 88 20.15 -1.19 -3.72
CA GLU A 88 20.81 -1.94 -4.79
C GLU A 88 20.87 -1.15 -6.10
N ALA A 89 19.83 -0.38 -6.45
CA ALA A 89 19.87 0.51 -7.61
C ALA A 89 20.97 1.57 -7.47
N SER A 90 21.21 2.09 -6.26
CA SER A 90 22.31 3.06 -6.02
C SER A 90 23.71 2.48 -6.22
N ARG A 91 23.82 1.14 -6.23
CA ARG A 91 25.06 0.40 -6.50
C ARG A 91 25.20 0.03 -7.98
N GLY A 92 24.27 0.46 -8.83
CA GLY A 92 24.28 0.23 -10.27
C GLY A 92 23.68 -1.11 -10.70
N THR A 93 23.00 -1.84 -9.80
CA THR A 93 22.31 -3.08 -10.21
C THR A 93 21.08 -2.76 -11.07
N PRO A 94 20.86 -3.47 -12.19
CA PRO A 94 19.69 -3.26 -13.02
C PRO A 94 18.38 -3.52 -12.25
N LEU A 95 17.39 -2.63 -12.37
CA LEU A 95 16.08 -2.76 -11.69
C LEU A 95 15.38 -4.10 -11.95
N ASN A 96 15.63 -4.67 -13.13
CA ASN A 96 15.10 -5.97 -13.54
C ASN A 96 15.68 -7.14 -12.72
N ASP A 97 16.98 -7.11 -12.45
CA ASP A 97 17.65 -8.13 -11.64
C ASP A 97 17.22 -8.03 -10.18
N ILE A 98 17.00 -6.79 -9.70
CA ILE A 98 16.41 -6.53 -8.39
C ILE A 98 14.99 -7.11 -8.31
N ALA A 99 14.13 -6.81 -9.29
CA ALA A 99 12.74 -7.25 -9.31
C ALA A 99 12.63 -8.79 -9.35
N SER A 100 13.45 -9.45 -10.17
CA SER A 100 13.48 -10.92 -10.22
C SER A 100 14.01 -11.53 -8.92
N SER A 101 15.10 -11.02 -8.36
CA SER A 101 15.63 -11.45 -7.06
C SER A 101 14.61 -11.27 -5.93
N LEU A 102 13.91 -10.14 -5.92
CA LEU A 102 12.87 -9.85 -4.95
C LEU A 102 11.67 -10.81 -5.10
N SER A 103 11.27 -11.13 -6.33
CA SER A 103 10.16 -12.06 -6.58
C SER A 103 10.47 -13.47 -6.03
N VAL A 104 11.70 -13.95 -6.23
CA VAL A 104 12.17 -15.23 -5.68
C VAL A 104 12.26 -15.15 -4.16
N GLY A 105 12.78 -14.06 -3.61
CA GLY A 105 12.84 -13.84 -2.15
C GLY A 105 11.47 -13.85 -1.50
N ILE A 106 10.47 -13.22 -2.11
CA ILE A 106 9.07 -13.23 -1.64
C ILE A 106 8.49 -14.65 -1.71
N ALA A 107 8.73 -15.39 -2.81
CA ALA A 107 8.26 -16.77 -2.95
C ALA A 107 8.86 -17.69 -1.87
N ILE A 108 10.17 -17.58 -1.63
CA ILE A 108 10.85 -18.33 -0.56
C ILE A 108 10.29 -17.93 0.81
N SER A 109 10.11 -16.63 1.07
CA SER A 109 9.52 -16.17 2.34
C SER A 109 8.12 -16.74 2.53
N ALA A 110 7.29 -16.79 1.49
CA ALA A 110 5.95 -17.37 1.56
C ALA A 110 6.00 -18.86 1.90
N MET A 111 6.90 -19.63 1.28
CA MET A 111 7.11 -21.04 1.60
C MET A 111 7.54 -21.24 3.05
N VAL A 112 8.49 -20.43 3.54
CA VAL A 112 8.95 -20.47 4.93
C VAL A 112 7.81 -20.12 5.89
N THR A 113 7.00 -19.10 5.59
CA THR A 113 5.84 -18.74 6.40
C THR A 113 4.81 -19.88 6.46
N ILE A 114 4.53 -20.55 5.33
CA ILE A 114 3.66 -21.73 5.29
C ILE A 114 4.22 -22.85 6.18
N PHE A 115 5.52 -23.13 6.09
CA PHE A 115 6.18 -24.15 6.90
C PHE A 115 6.11 -23.85 8.40
N ILE A 116 6.34 -22.59 8.80
CA ILE A 116 6.20 -22.13 10.19
C ILE A 116 4.74 -22.29 10.66
N GLY A 117 3.77 -21.99 9.79
CA GLY A 117 2.35 -22.15 10.06
C GLY A 117 1.96 -23.60 10.32
N ILE A 118 2.39 -24.53 9.46
CA ILE A 118 2.08 -25.97 9.57
C ILE A 118 2.80 -26.61 10.76
N SER A 119 4.05 -26.24 11.02
CA SER A 119 4.85 -26.80 12.13
C SER A 119 4.42 -26.31 13.52
N GLY A 120 3.55 -25.30 13.61
CA GLY A 120 3.14 -24.70 14.89
C GLY A 120 4.25 -23.91 15.58
N LEU A 121 5.40 -23.68 14.91
CA LEU A 121 6.53 -22.93 15.46
C LEU A 121 6.16 -21.46 15.76
N GLY A 122 5.10 -20.95 15.12
CA GLY A 122 4.60 -19.60 15.31
C GLY A 122 4.38 -19.23 16.79
N HIS A 123 3.89 -20.15 17.62
CA HIS A 123 3.70 -19.86 19.05
C HIS A 123 5.03 -19.63 19.77
N ARG A 124 6.09 -20.39 19.42
CA ARG A 124 7.42 -20.19 20.01
C ARG A 124 8.02 -18.87 19.54
N LEU A 125 7.89 -18.56 18.26
CA LEU A 125 8.39 -17.32 17.66
C LEU A 125 7.70 -16.08 18.27
N ALA A 126 6.40 -16.17 18.53
CA ALA A 126 5.63 -15.09 19.17
C ALA A 126 6.18 -14.66 20.54
N ARG A 127 6.91 -15.54 21.26
CA ARG A 127 7.54 -15.18 22.54
C ARG A 127 8.68 -14.16 22.40
N LEU A 128 9.29 -14.03 21.22
CA LEU A 128 10.33 -13.03 20.95
C LEU A 128 9.74 -11.62 20.85
N PHE A 129 8.47 -11.51 20.47
CA PHE A 129 7.76 -10.24 20.28
C PHE A 129 7.11 -9.79 21.58
N THR A 130 7.94 -9.50 22.59
CA THR A 130 7.47 -8.97 23.87
C THR A 130 6.79 -7.60 23.69
N PRO A 131 5.93 -7.14 24.62
CA PRO A 131 5.26 -5.84 24.52
C PRO A 131 6.23 -4.68 24.27
N ALA A 132 7.42 -4.70 24.89
CA ALA A 132 8.45 -3.69 24.66
C ALA A 132 8.95 -3.70 23.20
N VAL A 133 9.29 -4.88 22.66
CA VAL A 133 9.72 -5.05 21.26
C VAL A 133 8.63 -4.57 20.30
N MET A 134 7.37 -4.90 20.59
CA MET A 134 6.23 -4.48 19.78
C MET A 134 6.03 -2.97 19.78
N VAL A 135 6.22 -2.28 20.91
CA VAL A 135 6.16 -0.82 20.97
C VAL A 135 7.23 -0.18 20.10
N PHE A 136 8.50 -0.59 20.25
CA PHE A 136 9.59 -0.05 19.44
C PHE A 136 9.39 -0.37 17.95
N PHE A 137 8.98 -1.60 17.63
CA PHE A 137 8.69 -2.02 16.27
C PHE A 137 7.57 -1.17 15.64
N MET A 138 6.44 -0.99 16.33
CA MET A 138 5.32 -0.19 15.82
C MET A 138 5.68 1.28 15.67
N LEU A 139 6.49 1.83 16.59
CA LEU A 139 6.99 3.20 16.52
C LEU A 139 7.90 3.39 15.29
N LEU A 140 8.89 2.52 15.11
CA LEU A 140 9.83 2.59 13.99
C LEU A 140 9.14 2.35 12.65
N LEU A 141 8.19 1.40 12.60
CA LEU A 141 7.37 1.16 11.42
C LEU A 141 6.55 2.40 11.04
N GLY A 142 5.90 3.05 12.02
CA GLY A 142 5.18 4.30 11.80
C GLY A 142 6.08 5.42 11.28
N ALA A 143 7.26 5.59 11.86
CA ALA A 143 8.24 6.59 11.43
C ALA A 143 8.74 6.32 10.00
N GLN A 144 9.04 5.06 9.66
CA GLN A 144 9.50 4.65 8.33
C GLN A 144 8.45 4.94 7.26
N LEU A 145 7.21 4.49 7.48
CA LEU A 145 6.12 4.70 6.52
C LEU A 145 5.80 6.19 6.33
N THR A 146 5.83 6.96 7.41
CA THR A 146 5.65 8.42 7.36
C THR A 146 6.73 9.06 6.48
N SER A 147 8.00 8.71 6.67
CA SER A 147 9.09 9.23 5.84
C SER A 147 8.90 8.95 4.35
N ILE A 148 8.47 7.72 4.01
CA ILE A 148 8.24 7.33 2.62
C ILE A 148 7.06 8.11 2.03
N PHE A 149 5.92 8.18 2.72
CA PHE A 149 4.75 8.89 2.22
C PHE A 149 4.97 10.41 2.09
N PHE A 150 5.69 11.03 3.03
CA PHE A 150 6.05 12.45 2.91
C PHE A 150 6.91 12.73 1.67
N LYS A 151 7.87 11.86 1.34
CA LYS A 151 8.65 11.96 0.09
C LYS A 151 7.75 11.83 -1.13
N GLY A 152 6.81 10.89 -1.11
CA GLY A 152 5.79 10.73 -2.17
C GLY A 152 4.92 11.98 -2.33
N MET A 153 4.47 12.60 -1.23
CA MET A 153 3.67 13.82 -1.24
C MET A 153 4.43 15.04 -1.78
N LEU A 154 5.74 15.10 -1.60
CA LEU A 154 6.60 16.14 -2.18
C LEU A 154 6.78 15.98 -3.71
N GLY A 155 6.30 14.86 -4.28
CA GLY A 155 6.54 14.52 -5.69
C GLY A 155 8.00 14.25 -5.98
N LEU A 156 8.80 13.96 -4.95
CA LEU A 156 10.18 13.54 -5.13
C LEU A 156 10.17 12.08 -5.63
N PRO A 157 10.98 11.74 -6.63
CA PRO A 157 11.13 10.35 -7.02
C PRO A 157 11.56 9.54 -5.79
N PHE A 158 10.95 8.36 -5.61
CA PHE A 158 11.46 7.39 -4.66
C PHE A 158 12.80 6.90 -5.21
N GLY A 159 13.91 7.52 -4.83
CA GLY A 159 15.25 7.10 -5.28
C GLY A 159 16.12 8.17 -5.91
N ILE A 160 17.19 7.70 -6.54
CA ILE A 160 18.37 8.45 -7.00
C ILE A 160 17.92 9.72 -7.70
N ALA A 161 18.44 10.84 -7.19
CA ALA A 161 18.06 12.18 -7.62
C ALA A 161 18.36 12.38 -9.11
N ASP A 162 17.33 12.33 -9.94
CA ASP A 162 17.34 13.17 -11.13
C ASP A 162 17.40 14.62 -10.65
N THR A 163 18.46 15.30 -11.05
CA THR A 163 18.81 16.70 -10.72
C THR A 163 17.74 17.72 -11.14
N SER A 164 16.66 17.27 -11.77
CA SER A 164 15.48 18.04 -12.17
C SER A 164 14.23 17.75 -11.34
N ALA A 165 14.36 17.22 -10.11
CA ALA A 165 13.23 17.05 -9.19
C ALA A 165 12.69 18.42 -8.73
N ARG A 166 11.83 19.05 -9.55
CA ARG A 166 11.11 20.27 -9.16
C ARG A 166 10.06 19.90 -8.13
N ILE A 167 10.29 20.30 -6.88
CA ILE A 167 9.29 20.24 -5.81
C ILE A 167 8.03 20.96 -6.30
N LYS A 168 6.95 20.20 -6.48
CA LYS A 168 5.65 20.76 -6.85
C LYS A 168 4.99 21.30 -5.59
N LEU A 169 5.33 22.55 -5.24
CA LEU A 169 4.92 23.18 -3.99
C LEU A 169 3.39 23.27 -3.83
N ALA A 170 2.67 23.49 -4.94
CA ALA A 170 1.20 23.58 -4.92
C ALA A 170 0.52 22.23 -4.57
N PRO A 171 0.80 21.10 -5.25
CA PRO A 171 0.37 19.76 -4.81
C PRO A 171 0.77 19.41 -3.38
N PHE A 172 1.99 19.74 -2.97
CA PHE A 172 2.46 19.48 -1.61
C PHE A 172 1.65 20.26 -0.56
N GLY A 173 1.41 21.55 -0.80
CA GLY A 173 0.60 22.40 0.09
C GLY A 173 -0.81 21.85 0.26
N LEU A 174 -1.44 21.39 -0.82
CA LEU A 174 -2.75 20.74 -0.74
C LEU A 174 -2.68 19.44 0.06
N ALA A 175 -1.66 18.60 -0.15
CA ALA A 175 -1.49 17.35 0.56
C ALA A 175 -1.30 17.57 2.08
N VAL A 176 -0.52 18.57 2.48
CA VAL A 176 -0.36 18.99 3.88
C VAL A 176 -1.67 19.53 4.45
N ALA A 177 -2.41 20.35 3.70
CA ALA A 177 -3.70 20.88 4.14
C ALA A 177 -4.72 19.75 4.42
N VAL A 178 -4.81 18.76 3.52
CA VAL A 178 -5.66 17.58 3.69
C VAL A 178 -5.22 16.75 4.90
N MET A 179 -3.91 16.56 5.09
CA MET A 179 -3.36 15.87 6.26
C MET A 179 -3.74 16.58 7.57
N CYS A 180 -3.53 17.90 7.65
CA CYS A 180 -3.91 18.70 8.81
C CYS A 180 -5.42 18.64 9.08
N PHE A 181 -6.24 18.66 8.02
CA PHE A 181 -7.69 18.50 8.14
C PHE A 181 -8.10 17.14 8.71
N ILE A 182 -7.48 16.04 8.23
CA ILE A 182 -7.71 14.69 8.78
C ILE A 182 -7.29 14.63 10.25
N LEU A 183 -6.11 15.16 10.60
CA LEU A 183 -5.61 15.19 11.98
C LEU A 183 -6.54 16.00 12.89
N ALA A 184 -7.01 17.16 12.43
CA ALA A 184 -7.97 17.98 13.17
C ALA A 184 -9.28 17.22 13.42
N MET A 185 -9.81 16.51 12.41
CA MET A 185 -10.98 15.64 12.60
C MET A 185 -10.71 14.51 13.59
N ILE A 186 -9.52 13.94 13.60
CA ILE A 186 -9.19 12.84 14.53
C ILE A 186 -9.10 13.34 15.98
N ILE A 187 -8.49 14.51 16.19
CA ILE A 187 -8.19 15.08 17.52
C ILE A 187 -9.41 15.78 18.13
N PHE A 188 -10.11 16.63 17.36
CA PHE A 188 -11.15 17.51 17.89
C PHE A 188 -12.56 16.91 17.86
N LEU A 189 -12.79 15.91 17.00
CA LEU A 189 -14.13 15.37 16.77
C LEU A 189 -14.39 14.11 17.62
N GLN A 190 -15.64 13.92 18.04
CA GLN A 190 -16.05 12.77 18.84
C GLN A 190 -15.73 11.45 18.12
N GLN A 191 -15.35 10.40 18.86
CA GLN A 191 -14.92 9.11 18.31
C GLN A 191 -15.91 8.45 17.33
N ARG A 192 -17.21 8.78 17.37
CA ARG A 192 -18.18 8.28 16.39
C ARG A 192 -17.94 8.84 14.98
N ILE A 193 -17.48 10.09 14.86
CA ILE A 193 -17.26 10.78 13.58
C ILE A 193 -15.80 10.66 13.15
N SER A 194 -14.86 10.72 14.11
CA SER A 194 -13.42 10.56 13.87
C SER A 194 -13.07 9.24 13.15
N ARG A 195 -13.85 8.18 13.36
CA ARG A 195 -13.75 6.90 12.61
C ARG A 195 -13.88 7.03 11.10
N TYR A 196 -14.54 8.10 10.61
CA TYR A 196 -14.71 8.38 9.19
C TYR A 196 -13.76 9.48 8.68
N ALA A 197 -12.84 9.98 9.51
CA ALA A 197 -11.96 11.09 9.13
C ALA A 197 -11.12 10.79 7.89
N LEU A 198 -10.61 9.57 7.75
CA LEU A 198 -9.88 9.12 6.56
C LEU A 198 -10.76 9.17 5.30
N LEU A 199 -11.98 8.62 5.37
CA LEU A 199 -12.95 8.62 4.28
C LEU A 199 -13.26 10.06 3.82
N VAL A 200 -13.65 10.91 4.77
CA VAL A 200 -14.00 12.31 4.51
C VAL A 200 -12.78 13.05 3.96
N GLY A 201 -11.61 12.85 4.53
CA GLY A 201 -10.36 13.46 4.05
C GLY A 201 -10.00 13.08 2.62
N THR A 202 -10.16 11.81 2.24
CA THR A 202 -9.92 11.35 0.86
C THR A 202 -10.90 11.99 -0.12
N VAL A 203 -12.20 12.03 0.20
CA VAL A 203 -13.22 12.64 -0.67
C VAL A 203 -13.02 14.15 -0.81
N VAL A 204 -12.80 14.85 0.31
CA VAL A 204 -12.54 16.29 0.34
C VAL A 204 -11.25 16.62 -0.39
N GLY A 205 -10.17 15.88 -0.14
CA GLY A 205 -8.88 16.07 -0.80
C GLY A 205 -8.97 15.87 -2.32
N TRP A 206 -9.71 14.86 -2.77
CA TRP A 206 -9.98 14.65 -4.21
C TRP A 206 -10.81 15.79 -4.82
N GLY A 207 -11.84 16.26 -4.12
CA GLY A 207 -12.65 17.40 -4.55
C GLY A 207 -11.82 18.67 -4.70
N LEU A 208 -11.01 19.00 -3.68
CA LEU A 208 -10.07 20.12 -3.72
C LEU A 208 -9.04 19.97 -4.82
N TRP A 209 -8.51 18.75 -5.06
CA TRP A 209 -7.59 18.50 -6.16
C TRP A 209 -8.22 18.84 -7.51
N ARG A 210 -9.45 18.39 -7.78
CA ARG A 210 -10.14 18.71 -9.04
C ARG A 210 -10.39 20.20 -9.23
N LEU A 211 -10.70 20.92 -8.16
CA LEU A 211 -10.94 22.36 -8.20
C LEU A 211 -9.65 23.14 -8.44
N CYS A 212 -8.54 22.76 -7.80
CA CYS A 212 -7.25 23.43 -7.92
C CYS A 212 -6.45 23.02 -9.15
N PHE A 213 -6.65 21.80 -9.68
CA PHE A 213 -5.91 21.24 -10.81
C PHE A 213 -6.83 20.62 -11.89
N PRO A 214 -7.59 21.45 -12.64
CA PRO A 214 -8.61 20.98 -13.59
C PRO A 214 -8.06 20.15 -14.77
N SER A 215 -6.77 20.34 -15.11
CA SER A 215 -6.18 19.87 -16.37
C SER A 215 -5.46 18.52 -16.30
N SER A 216 -5.65 17.74 -15.23
CA SER A 216 -5.06 16.41 -15.10
C SER A 216 -5.90 15.34 -15.82
N HIS A 217 -5.99 15.44 -17.14
CA HIS A 217 -6.51 14.33 -17.95
C HIS A 217 -5.50 13.18 -17.87
N LEU A 218 -5.83 12.16 -17.07
CA LEU A 218 -5.19 10.86 -17.20
C LEU A 218 -5.48 10.36 -18.62
N PRO A 219 -4.47 9.92 -19.39
CA PRO A 219 -4.72 9.26 -20.66
C PRO A 219 -5.68 8.08 -20.41
N PRO A 220 -6.62 7.80 -21.33
CA PRO A 220 -7.48 6.63 -21.22
C PRO A 220 -6.58 5.40 -21.17
N GLY A 221 -6.46 4.79 -19.99
CA GLY A 221 -5.62 3.62 -19.84
C GLY A 221 -6.26 2.45 -20.57
N GLU A 222 -5.52 1.87 -21.52
CA GLU A 222 -5.94 0.65 -22.17
C GLU A 222 -6.00 -0.48 -21.12
N LEU A 223 -7.09 -1.25 -21.17
CA LEU A 223 -7.30 -2.43 -20.32
C LEU A 223 -6.43 -3.59 -20.84
N SER A 224 -5.12 -3.50 -20.66
CA SER A 224 -4.21 -4.62 -20.94
C SER A 224 -3.91 -5.39 -19.66
N TRP A 225 -4.48 -6.59 -19.54
CA TRP A 225 -4.09 -7.54 -18.51
C TRP A 225 -2.80 -8.21 -18.95
N ARG A 226 -1.67 -7.78 -18.40
CA ARG A 226 -0.36 -8.38 -18.69
C ARG A 226 0.09 -9.20 -17.50
N TRP A 227 0.24 -10.51 -17.71
CA TRP A 227 0.88 -11.32 -16.69
C TRP A 227 2.29 -10.80 -16.44
N PHE A 228 2.66 -10.61 -15.18
CA PHE A 228 4.05 -10.36 -14.82
C PHE A 228 4.74 -11.72 -14.82
N PRO A 229 5.55 -12.07 -15.83
CA PRO A 229 6.17 -13.37 -15.86
C PRO A 229 7.23 -13.41 -14.75
N LEU A 230 6.95 -14.21 -13.72
CA LEU A 230 7.94 -14.62 -12.75
C LEU A 230 9.05 -15.36 -13.53
N GLY A 231 10.19 -14.70 -13.76
CA GLY A 231 11.39 -15.32 -14.33
C GLY A 231 11.80 -14.96 -15.77
N SER A 232 11.16 -14.02 -16.48
CA SER A 232 11.58 -13.66 -17.87
C SER A 232 12.60 -12.53 -17.98
N HIS A 233 13.34 -12.22 -16.91
CA HIS A 233 14.14 -10.98 -16.86
C HIS A 233 13.29 -9.75 -17.24
N GLY A 234 12.10 -9.61 -16.64
CA GLY A 234 11.30 -8.38 -16.72
C GLY A 234 10.76 -8.02 -18.11
N THR A 235 10.79 -8.96 -19.05
CA THR A 235 10.12 -8.78 -20.34
C THR A 235 8.62 -9.05 -20.15
N LEU A 236 7.83 -7.98 -20.15
CA LEU A 236 6.37 -8.06 -20.12
C LEU A 236 5.89 -8.74 -21.41
N MET A 237 5.43 -9.98 -21.31
CA MET A 237 4.77 -10.68 -22.42
C MET A 237 3.27 -10.33 -22.44
N PRO A 238 2.66 -10.22 -23.63
CA PRO A 238 1.22 -10.01 -23.76
C PRO A 238 0.40 -11.18 -23.20
#